data_AF-A0A089QIN2-F1
#
_entry.id   AF-A0A089QIN2-F1
#
_cell.length_a   1.000
_cell.length_b   1.000
_cell.length_c   1.000
_cell.angle_alpha   90.00
_cell.angle_beta   90.00
_cell.angle_gamma   90.00
#
_symmetry.space_group_name_H-M   'P 1'
#
loop_
_entity.id
_entity.type
_entity.pdbx_description
1 polymer ?
#
loop_
_entity_poly.entity_id
_entity_poly.type
_entity_poly.pdbx_seq_one_letter_code
_entity_poly.pdbx_strand_id
1 'polypeptide(L)'
;MKIKEIFDNYDVQVGDIIHIKDYDNYFMLSFYDGGYEKFACVVDLDTGNVGKDTWVGDGEDYFIEIFSNFDCELVGKHTIERRIARKEGEDNDED
;
A
#
# COMPACT_ATOMS: atom_id res chain seq x y z
N MET A 1 -9.37 -2.23 -6.70
CA MET A 1 -9.04 -3.62 -6.34
C MET A 1 -9.06 -3.71 -4.82
N LYS A 2 -9.24 -4.89 -4.24
CA LYS A 2 -9.18 -4.99 -2.77
C LYS A 2 -7.74 -4.93 -2.28
N ILE A 3 -7.53 -4.42 -1.07
CA ILE A 3 -6.18 -4.29 -0.49
C ILE A 3 -5.44 -5.63 -0.46
N LYS A 4 -6.14 -6.73 -0.16
CA LYS A 4 -5.55 -8.08 -0.19
C LYS A 4 -5.00 -8.44 -1.57
N GLU A 5 -5.74 -8.11 -2.64
CA GLU A 5 -5.26 -8.32 -4.00
C GLU A 5 -4.03 -7.46 -4.31
N ILE A 6 -3.86 -6.31 -3.65
CA ILE A 6 -2.66 -5.48 -3.80
C ILE A 6 -1.45 -6.22 -3.20
N PHE A 7 -1.55 -6.72 -1.97
CA PHE A 7 -0.48 -7.50 -1.33
C PHE A 7 -0.17 -8.80 -2.08
N ASP A 8 -1.19 -9.48 -2.63
CA ASP A 8 -1.00 -10.72 -3.40
C ASP A 8 -0.27 -10.49 -4.74
N ASN A 9 -0.45 -9.32 -5.38
CA ASN A 9 0.06 -9.05 -6.74
C ASN A 9 1.27 -8.10 -6.78
N TYR A 10 1.51 -7.35 -5.70
CA TYR A 10 2.56 -6.35 -5.61
C TYR A 10 3.38 -6.57 -4.34
N ASP A 11 4.67 -6.31 -4.46
CA ASP A 11 5.59 -6.29 -3.34
C ASP A 11 5.46 -4.93 -2.65
N VAL A 12 4.47 -4.82 -1.76
CA VAL A 12 4.11 -3.60 -1.05
C VAL A 12 5.15 -3.29 0.01
N GLN A 13 5.65 -2.05 0.00
CA GLN A 13 6.74 -1.61 0.87
C GLN A 13 6.32 -0.42 1.75
N VAL A 14 7.06 -0.20 2.82
CA VAL A 14 6.93 1.00 3.65
C VAL A 14 7.15 2.24 2.79
N GLY A 15 6.26 3.23 2.93
CA GLY A 15 6.26 4.46 2.14
C GLY A 15 5.41 4.40 0.87
N ASP A 16 4.93 3.21 0.47
CA ASP A 16 3.93 3.11 -0.58
C ASP A 16 2.61 3.78 -0.15
N ILE A 17 1.87 4.30 -1.12
CA ILE A 17 0.61 5.01 -0.88
C ILE A 17 -0.56 4.15 -1.37
N ILE A 18 -1.57 4.00 -0.53
CA ILE A 18 -2.85 3.42 -0.88
C ILE A 18 -3.83 4.56 -1.13
N HIS A 19 -4.38 4.59 -2.34
CA HIS A 19 -5.50 5.45 -2.70
C HIS A 19 -6.81 4.71 -2.48
N ILE A 20 -7.71 5.28 -1.70
CA ILE A 20 -9.07 4.78 -1.52
C ILE A 20 -10.00 5.53 -2.49
N LYS A 21 -10.57 4.79 -3.44
CA LYS A 21 -11.37 5.36 -4.54
C LYS A 21 -12.73 5.86 -4.10
N ASP A 22 -13.28 5.28 -3.04
CA ASP A 22 -14.67 5.54 -2.60
C ASP A 22 -14.87 6.99 -2.13
N TYR A 23 -13.83 7.62 -1.59
CA TYR A 23 -13.85 9.01 -1.10
C TYR A 23 -12.58 9.80 -1.45
N ASP A 24 -11.82 9.32 -2.43
CA ASP A 24 -10.65 10.00 -3.02
C ASP A 24 -9.62 10.47 -1.98
N ASN A 25 -9.19 9.56 -1.10
CA ASN A 25 -8.23 9.86 -0.03
C ASN A 25 -6.99 8.96 -0.15
N TYR A 26 -5.84 9.45 0.32
CA TYR A 26 -4.53 8.82 0.17
C TYR A 26 -3.89 8.53 1.52
N PHE A 27 -3.39 7.31 1.67
CA PHE A 27 -2.76 6.84 2.90
C PHE A 27 -1.36 6.31 2.61
N MET A 28 -0.34 6.82 3.29
CA MET A 28 1.00 6.26 3.23
C MET A 28 1.15 5.14 4.25
N LEU A 29 1.61 3.97 3.79
CA LEU A 29 1.94 2.84 4.64
C LEU A 29 3.24 3.13 5.40
N SER A 30 3.22 2.93 6.70
CA SER A 30 4.36 3.12 7.57
C SER A 30 4.51 1.94 8.51
N PHE A 31 5.74 1.59 8.85
CA PHE A 31 6.04 0.53 9.78
C PHE A 31 7.19 0.95 10.67
N TYR A 32 7.08 0.62 11.96
CA TYR A 32 8.17 0.79 12.90
C TYR A 32 8.50 -0.57 13.53
N ASP A 33 9.75 -0.99 13.39
CA ASP A 33 10.32 -2.12 14.10
C ASP A 33 11.21 -1.60 15.23
N GLY A 34 10.68 -1.57 16.45
CA GLY A 34 11.41 -1.20 17.65
C GLY A 34 12.20 -2.35 18.29
N GLY A 35 12.28 -3.51 17.64
CA GLY A 35 12.90 -4.73 18.17
C GLY A 35 12.03 -5.48 19.21
N TYR A 36 11.37 -4.76 20.11
CA TYR A 36 10.43 -5.33 21.09
C TYR A 36 8.95 -5.04 20.77
N GLU A 37 8.68 -3.99 19.99
CA GLU A 37 7.35 -3.59 19.55
C GLU A 37 7.39 -3.35 18.04
N LYS A 38 6.59 -4.12 17.31
CA LYS A 38 6.32 -3.89 15.90
C LYS A 38 4.96 -3.20 15.83
N PHE A 39 4.89 -2.05 15.19
CA PHE A 39 3.60 -1.43 14.92
C PHE A 39 3.49 -1.00 13.47
N ALA A 40 2.35 -1.32 12.89
CA ALA A 40 1.94 -0.83 11.59
C ALA A 40 1.17 0.47 11.78
N CYS A 41 1.46 1.43 10.90
CA CYS A 41 0.86 2.74 10.93
C CYS A 41 0.49 3.17 9.51
N VAL A 42 -0.56 3.96 9.41
CA VAL A 42 -0.99 4.59 8.17
C VAL A 42 -1.07 6.09 8.41
N VAL A 43 -0.55 6.87 7.47
CA VAL A 43 -0.62 8.32 7.52
C VAL A 43 -1.62 8.77 6.48
N ASP A 44 -2.73 9.36 6.92
CA ASP A 44 -3.66 10.07 6.05
C ASP A 44 -2.95 11.31 5.49
N LEU A 45 -2.77 11.37 4.17
CA LEU A 45 -1.99 12.41 3.52
C LEU A 45 -2.73 13.74 3.36
N ASP A 46 -4.06 13.72 3.46
CA ASP A 46 -4.89 14.91 3.36
C ASP A 46 -4.91 15.70 4.68
N THR A 47 -4.95 14.96 5.80
CA THR A 47 -5.11 15.52 7.14
C THR A 47 -3.84 15.47 7.98
N GLY A 48 -2.86 14.63 7.59
CA GLY A 48 -1.66 14.34 8.38
C GLY A 48 -1.93 13.46 9.61
N ASN A 49 -3.16 12.94 9.77
CA ASN A 49 -3.51 12.08 10.89
C ASN A 49 -2.82 10.72 10.77
N VAL A 50 -2.40 10.18 11.91
CA VAL A 50 -1.74 8.86 11.98
C VAL A 50 -2.67 7.85 12.64
N GLY A 51 -3.10 6.86 11.87
CA GLY A 51 -3.66 5.62 12.40
C GLY A 51 -2.52 4.70 12.81
N LYS A 52 -2.55 4.15 14.02
CA LYS A 52 -1.57 3.17 14.50
C LYS A 52 -2.25 2.05 15.26
N ASP A 53 -1.68 0.86 15.16
CA ASP A 53 -1.96 -0.23 16.09
C ASP A 53 -0.64 -0.81 16.61
N THR A 54 -0.52 -0.83 17.93
CA THR A 54 0.68 -1.22 18.67
C THR A 54 0.74 -2.71 19.01
N TRP A 55 -0.27 -3.49 18.65
CA TRP A 55 -0.40 -4.90 19.03
C TRP A 55 -0.29 -5.86 17.85
N VAL A 56 -0.10 -5.34 16.64
CA VAL A 56 -0.14 -6.17 15.44
C VAL A 56 1.17 -6.93 15.31
N GLY A 57 1.09 -8.25 15.47
CA GLY A 57 2.23 -9.14 15.22
C GLY A 57 2.70 -9.08 13.76
N ASP A 58 1.77 -8.86 12.83
CA ASP A 58 2.01 -8.72 11.39
C ASP A 58 1.38 -7.42 10.87
N GLY A 59 2.19 -6.55 10.25
CA GLY A 59 1.68 -5.28 9.73
C GLY A 59 0.72 -5.43 8.56
N GLU A 60 0.83 -6.52 7.79
CA GLU A 60 -0.07 -6.78 6.65
C GLU A 60 -1.52 -6.95 7.10
N ASP A 61 -1.75 -7.74 8.16
CA ASP A 61 -3.09 -7.99 8.70
C ASP A 61 -3.79 -6.68 9.12
N TYR A 62 -3.04 -5.74 9.70
CA TYR A 62 -3.56 -4.42 10.07
C TYR A 62 -3.97 -3.58 8.86
N PHE A 63 -3.14 -3.54 7.82
CA PHE A 63 -3.49 -2.83 6.59
C PHE A 63 -4.70 -3.45 5.91
N ILE A 64 -4.79 -4.78 5.90
CA ILE A 64 -5.96 -5.50 5.38
C ILE A 64 -7.19 -5.11 6.20
N GLU A 65 -7.12 -5.10 7.53
CA GLU A 65 -8.26 -4.73 8.38
C GLU A 65 -8.81 -3.34 8.02
N ILE A 66 -7.94 -2.33 7.97
CA ILE A 66 -8.35 -0.94 7.71
C ILE A 66 -8.92 -0.76 6.31
N PHE A 67 -8.30 -1.37 5.30
CA PHE A 67 -8.62 -1.08 3.90
C PHE A 67 -9.54 -2.12 3.24
N SER A 68 -9.84 -3.26 3.90
CA SER A 68 -10.59 -4.39 3.33
C SER A 68 -11.95 -4.02 2.74
N ASN A 69 -12.64 -3.06 3.35
CA ASN A 69 -13.98 -2.64 2.94
C ASN A 69 -13.96 -1.71 1.74
N PHE A 70 -12.80 -1.16 1.36
CA PHE A 70 -12.70 -0.12 0.36
C PHE A 70 -12.10 -0.61 -0.95
N ASP A 71 -12.46 0.05 -2.04
CA ASP A 71 -11.76 -0.14 -3.31
C ASP A 71 -10.49 0.70 -3.33
N CYS A 72 -9.36 0.01 -3.45
CA CYS A 72 -8.03 0.57 -3.32
C CYS A 72 -7.26 0.57 -4.64
N GLU A 73 -6.25 1.43 -4.73
CA GLU A 73 -5.18 1.42 -5.72
C GLU A 73 -3.84 1.73 -5.05
N LEU A 74 -2.78 1.01 -5.45
CA LEU A 74 -1.42 1.28 -5.02
C LEU A 74 -0.82 2.40 -5.88
N VAL A 75 -0.36 3.47 -5.23
CA VAL A 75 0.20 4.68 -5.82
C VAL A 75 1.59 4.90 -5.20
N GLY A 76 2.66 4.96 -5.99
CA GLY A 76 4.00 5.09 -5.38
C GLY A 76 5.14 4.78 -6.33
N LYS A 77 6.34 5.27 -5.99
CA LYS A 77 7.51 5.24 -6.87
C LYS A 77 7.94 3.82 -7.26
N HIS A 78 7.83 2.84 -6.37
CA HIS A 78 8.11 1.42 -6.70
C HIS A 78 7.04 0.79 -7.61
N THR A 79 5.78 1.20 -7.49
CA THR A 79 4.69 0.74 -8.35
C THR A 79 4.72 1.41 -9.74
N ILE A 80 5.10 2.69 -9.79
CA ILE A 80 5.27 3.45 -11.04
C ILE A 80 6.41 2.85 -11.88
N GLU A 81 7.55 2.51 -11.28
CA GLU A 81 8.68 1.90 -11.98
C GLU A 81 8.32 0.53 -12.60
N ARG A 82 7.50 -0.31 -11.91
CA ARG A 82 7.05 -1.60 -12.47
C ARG A 82 5.99 -1.45 -13.58
N ARG A 83 5.10 -0.44 -13.51
CA ARG A 83 4.13 -0.16 -14.59
C ARG A 83 4.82 0.30 -15.89
N ILE A 84 5.93 1.03 -15.78
CA ILE A 84 6.75 1.43 -16.94
C ILE A 84 7.47 0.22 -17.53
N ALA A 85 8.10 -0.61 -16.68
CA ALA A 85 8.82 -1.81 -17.14
C ALA A 85 7.91 -2.85 -17.81
N ARG A 86 6.64 -2.99 -17.39
CA ARG A 86 5.68 -3.87 -18.07
C ARG A 86 5.21 -3.34 -19.42
N LYS A 87 5.05 -2.01 -19.57
CA LYS A 87 4.72 -1.41 -20.87
C LYS A 87 5.88 -1.51 -21.88
N GLU A 88 7.13 -1.38 -21.43
CA GLU A 88 8.30 -1.54 -22.30
C GLU A 88 8.57 -3.01 -22.68
N GLY A 89 7.94 -3.97 -22.00
CA GLY A 89 8.03 -5.41 -22.28
C GLY A 89 6.91 -5.97 -23.17
N GLU A 90 5.80 -5.26 -23.35
CA GLU A 90 4.65 -5.70 -24.18
C GLU A 90 4.63 -5.06 -25.57
N ASP A 91 5.52 -4.11 -25.86
CA ASP A 91 5.66 -3.50 -27.21
C ASP A 91 6.73 -4.18 -28.10
N ASN A 92 7.26 -5.36 -27.71
CA ASN A 92 8.29 -6.09 -28.47
C ASN A 92 7.84 -7.48 -28.96
N ASP A 93 6.58 -7.62 -29.38
CA ASP A 93 6.10 -8.79 -30.11
C ASP A 93 5.25 -8.38 -31.34
N GLU A 94 5.77 -7.51 -32.21
CA GLU A 94 5.37 -7.50 -33.63
C GLU A 94 6.61 -7.29 -34.54
N ASP A 95 6.79 -8.28 -35.43
CA ASP A 95 7.74 -8.46 -36.57
C ASP A 95 9.07 -9.21 -36.34
#